data_AF-A0A970EEB6-F1
#
_entry.id   AF-A0A970EEB6-F1
#
_cell.length_a   1.000
_cell.length_b   1.000
_cell.length_c   1.000
_cell.angle_alpha   90.00
_cell.angle_beta   90.00
_cell.angle_gamma   90.00
#
_symmetry.space_group_name_H-M   'P 1'
#
loop_
_entity.id
_entity.type
_entity.pdbx_description
1 polymer ?
#
loop_
_entity_poly.entity_id
_entity_poly.type
_entity_poly.pdbx_seq_one_letter_code
_entity_poly.pdbx_strand_id
1 'polypeptide(L)'
;MKRGKKYQESAKLVEKTKFYEPAEALELAIKTARAKFDETVEVHVKLGVDSRHADQQVRGAVVLPHGTGKTVRVLVFAKGEHAEAAKAAGAEYVGADELATKIQT
;
A
#
# COMPACT_ATOMS: atom_id res chain seq x y z
N MET A 1 -15.51 18.62 -10.29
CA MET A 1 -14.57 17.92 -11.19
C MET A 1 -15.34 17.06 -12.17
N LYS A 2 -15.12 17.22 -13.48
CA LYS A 2 -15.70 16.32 -14.50
C LYS A 2 -14.98 14.97 -14.42
N ARG A 3 -15.71 13.89 -14.15
CA ARG A 3 -15.17 12.52 -14.09
C ARG A 3 -15.45 11.79 -15.41
N GLY A 4 -14.55 10.91 -15.84
CA GLY A 4 -14.68 10.16 -17.10
C GLY A 4 -15.86 9.19 -17.12
N LYS A 5 -16.31 8.77 -18.31
CA LYS A 5 -17.50 7.91 -18.50
C LYS A 5 -17.44 6.62 -17.69
N LYS A 6 -16.31 5.90 -17.71
CA LYS A 6 -16.09 4.67 -16.94
C LYS A 6 -16.24 4.86 -15.42
N TYR A 7 -15.79 6.01 -14.91
CA TYR A 7 -15.94 6.34 -13.49
C TYR A 7 -17.42 6.56 -13.15
N GLN A 8 -18.15 7.28 -14.00
CA GLN A 8 -19.56 7.56 -13.77
C GLN A 8 -20.41 6.28 -13.80
N GLU A 9 -20.09 5.32 -14.66
CA GLU A 9 -20.75 4.01 -14.69
C GLU A 9 -20.48 3.20 -13.42
N SER A 10 -19.22 3.16 -12.96
CA SER A 10 -18.84 2.43 -11.76
C SER A 10 -19.44 3.07 -10.50
N ALA A 11 -19.50 4.40 -10.43
CA ALA A 11 -20.09 5.13 -9.31
C ALA A 11 -21.60 4.93 -9.17
N LYS A 12 -22.32 4.54 -10.23
CA LYS A 12 -23.75 4.20 -10.15
C LYS A 12 -24.00 2.88 -9.44
N LEU A 13 -23.03 1.97 -9.46
CA LEU A 13 -23.13 0.68 -8.78
C LEU A 13 -22.92 0.80 -7.26
N VAL A 14 -22.36 1.93 -6.80
CA VAL A 14 -22.03 2.17 -5.40
C VAL A 14 -23.07 3.11 -4.77
N GLU A 15 -23.85 2.58 -3.84
CA GLU A 15 -24.82 3.33 -3.05
C GLU A 15 -24.16 3.90 -1.80
N LYS A 16 -23.92 5.22 -1.78
CA LYS A 16 -23.18 5.88 -0.70
C LYS A 16 -23.85 5.80 0.68
N THR A 17 -25.16 5.57 0.72
CA THR A 17 -25.96 5.53 1.95
C THR A 17 -26.12 4.12 2.51
N LYS A 18 -25.79 3.09 1.72
CA LYS A 18 -25.89 1.69 2.16
C LYS A 18 -24.61 1.31 2.91
N PHE A 19 -24.77 0.67 4.05
CA PHE A 19 -23.67 -0.02 4.72
C PHE A 19 -23.50 -1.39 4.05
N TYR A 20 -22.33 -1.63 3.46
CA TYR A 20 -22.00 -2.88 2.80
C TYR A 20 -21.25 -3.79 3.77
N GLU A 21 -21.64 -5.05 3.83
CA GLU A 21 -20.86 -6.07 4.52
C GLU A 21 -19.53 -6.31 3.79
N PRO A 22 -18.45 -6.74 4.47
CA PRO A 22 -17.11 -6.85 3.88
C PRO A 22 -17.06 -7.68 2.59
N ALA A 23 -17.82 -8.78 2.53
CA ALA A 23 -17.88 -9.63 1.34
C ALA A 23 -18.54 -8.90 0.16
N GLU A 24 -19.67 -8.25 0.38
CA GLU A 24 -20.40 -7.49 -0.64
C GLU A 24 -19.56 -6.30 -1.14
N ALA A 25 -18.86 -5.62 -0.22
CA ALA A 25 -17.98 -4.52 -0.56
C ALA A 25 -16.81 -4.95 -1.46
N LEU A 26 -16.22 -6.12 -1.21
CA LEU A 26 -15.12 -6.65 -2.02
C LEU A 26 -15.59 -7.06 -3.42
N GLU A 27 -16.74 -7.74 -3.52
CA GLU A 27 -17.33 -8.07 -4.82
C GLU A 27 -17.65 -6.81 -5.64
N LEU A 28 -18.17 -5.78 -4.98
CA LEU A 28 -18.47 -4.51 -5.62
C LEU A 28 -17.19 -3.80 -6.08
N ALA A 29 -16.12 -3.80 -5.26
CA ALA A 29 -14.83 -3.24 -5.62
C ALA A 29 -14.30 -3.87 -6.93
N ILE A 30 -14.36 -5.20 -7.05
CA ILE A 30 -13.95 -5.93 -8.27
C ILE A 30 -14.84 -5.56 -9.47
N LYS A 31 -16.17 -5.44 -9.28
CA LYS A 31 -17.10 -5.05 -10.37
C LYS A 31 -16.89 -3.61 -10.85
N THR A 32 -16.39 -2.74 -9.98
CA THR A 32 -16.05 -1.35 -10.31
C THR A 32 -14.68 -1.20 -10.95
N ALA A 33 -13.86 -2.26 -10.98
CA ALA A 33 -12.59 -2.28 -11.68
C ALA A 33 -12.81 -2.22 -13.21
N ARG A 34 -12.34 -1.14 -13.85
CA ARG A 34 -12.56 -0.85 -15.28
C ARG A 34 -11.26 -0.53 -16.02
N ALA A 35 -10.13 -0.58 -15.32
CA ALA A 35 -8.83 -0.48 -15.95
C ALA A 35 -8.47 -1.78 -16.70
N LYS A 36 -7.44 -1.69 -17.55
CA LYS A 36 -6.93 -2.83 -18.32
C LYS A 36 -5.76 -3.53 -17.63
N PHE A 37 -5.30 -3.00 -16.50
CA PHE A 37 -4.20 -3.52 -15.69
C PHE A 37 -4.73 -3.97 -14.33
N ASP A 38 -3.91 -4.68 -13.56
CA ASP A 38 -4.29 -5.15 -12.22
C ASP A 38 -4.41 -3.97 -11.24
N GLU A 39 -5.65 -3.66 -10.84
CA GLU A 39 -5.96 -2.50 -10.00
C GLU A 39 -5.64 -2.79 -8.53
N THR A 40 -5.17 -1.78 -7.80
CA THR A 40 -4.88 -1.91 -6.37
C THR A 40 -6.13 -1.53 -5.56
N VAL A 41 -6.51 -2.40 -4.61
CA VAL A 41 -7.58 -2.10 -3.64
C VAL A 41 -6.97 -1.42 -2.42
N GLU A 42 -7.52 -0.26 -2.06
CA GLU A 42 -7.12 0.51 -0.87
C GLU A 42 -8.27 0.61 0.12
N VAL A 43 -7.95 0.64 1.41
CA VAL A 43 -8.93 0.79 2.50
C VAL A 43 -8.65 2.10 3.23
N HIS A 44 -9.65 2.97 3.27
CA HIS A 44 -9.57 4.23 4.01
C HIS A 44 -10.37 4.12 5.32
N VAL A 45 -9.66 4.22 6.44
CA VAL A 45 -10.28 4.20 7.77
C VAL A 45 -10.14 5.59 8.38
N LYS A 46 -11.27 6.23 8.69
CA LYS A 46 -11.26 7.47 9.45
C LYS A 46 -11.07 7.14 10.93
N LEU A 47 -9.90 7.48 11.45
CA LEU A 47 -9.61 7.36 12.88
C LEU A 47 -10.14 8.58 13.64
N GLY A 48 -10.59 8.38 14.88
CA GLY A 48 -11.08 9.44 15.77
C GLY A 48 -9.97 10.14 16.56
N VAL A 49 -8.74 10.12 16.07
CA VAL A 49 -7.55 10.65 16.75
C VAL A 49 -7.30 12.11 16.38
N ASP A 50 -6.84 12.93 17.34
CA ASP A 50 -6.40 14.29 17.06
C ASP A 50 -4.92 14.26 16.66
N SER A 51 -4.64 14.45 15.37
CA SER A 51 -3.29 14.43 14.81
C SER A 51 -2.35 15.52 15.34
N ARG A 52 -2.87 16.50 16.09
CA ARG A 52 -2.07 17.54 16.76
C ARG A 52 -1.42 17.03 18.04
N HIS A 53 -1.90 15.92 18.60
CA HIS A 53 -1.38 15.28 19.81
C HIS A 53 -0.55 14.05 19.40
N ALA A 54 0.75 14.08 19.65
CA ALA A 54 1.69 13.04 19.19
C ALA A 54 1.40 11.66 19.80
N ASP A 55 0.85 11.61 21.01
CA ASP A 55 0.44 10.39 21.72
C ASP A 55 -0.77 9.69 21.09
N GLN A 56 -1.56 10.40 20.28
CA GLN A 56 -2.70 9.83 19.56
C GLN A 56 -2.34 9.37 18.13
N GLN A 57 -1.07 9.47 17.75
CA GLN A 57 -0.63 9.00 16.43
C GLN A 57 -0.58 7.48 16.38
N VAL A 58 -1.46 6.88 15.57
CA VAL A 58 -1.45 5.44 15.32
C VAL A 58 -0.43 5.14 14.22
N ARG A 59 0.67 4.47 14.59
CA ARG A 59 1.66 3.94 13.66
C ARG A 59 1.88 2.46 13.94
N GLY A 60 1.49 1.61 12.99
CA GLY A 60 1.68 0.18 13.06
C GLY A 60 2.00 -0.39 11.69
N ALA A 61 2.64 -1.55 11.68
CA ALA A 61 2.82 -2.37 10.49
C ALA A 61 2.07 -3.69 10.71
N VAL A 62 1.39 -4.17 9.67
CA VAL A 62 0.73 -5.47 9.68
C VAL A 62 1.26 -6.28 8.51
N VAL A 63 1.56 -7.56 8.75
CA VAL A 63 1.91 -8.50 7.70
C VAL A 63 0.60 -9.08 7.18
N LEU A 64 0.34 -8.88 5.88
CA LEU A 64 -0.83 -9.47 5.24
C LEU A 64 -0.61 -10.97 4.99
N PRO A 65 -1.56 -11.85 5.36
CA PRO A 65 -1.39 -13.31 5.23
C PRO A 65 -1.26 -13.76 3.77
N HIS A 66 -1.81 -13.00 2.83
CA HIS A 66 -1.71 -13.26 1.38
C HIS A 66 -0.71 -12.33 0.67
N GLY A 67 0.06 -11.54 1.43
CA GLY A 67 0.96 -10.53 0.87
C GLY A 67 0.25 -9.40 0.13
N THR A 68 1.03 -8.59 -0.59
CA THR A 68 0.53 -7.45 -1.39
C THR A 68 0.43 -7.76 -2.89
N GLY A 69 0.72 -9.00 -3.30
CA GLY A 69 0.69 -9.43 -4.70
C GLY A 69 1.77 -8.80 -5.60
N LYS A 70 2.65 -7.94 -5.05
CA LYS A 70 3.75 -7.31 -5.77
C LYS A 70 5.08 -7.88 -5.32
N THR A 71 5.98 -8.14 -6.28
CA THR A 71 7.38 -8.48 -5.99
C THR A 71 8.07 -7.26 -5.40
N VAL A 72 8.30 -7.28 -4.08
CA VAL A 72 9.00 -6.21 -3.38
C VAL A 72 10.50 -6.41 -3.54
N ARG A 73 11.16 -5.43 -4.17
CA ARG A 73 12.63 -5.37 -4.25
C ARG A 73 13.12 -4.49 -3.10
N VAL A 74 13.85 -5.09 -2.16
CA VAL A 74 14.32 -4.39 -0.95
C VAL A 74 15.81 -4.09 -1.07
N LEU A 75 16.16 -2.82 -0.92
CA LEU A 75 17.53 -2.34 -0.76
C LEU A 75 17.74 -1.97 0.70
N VAL A 76 18.79 -2.51 1.33
CA VAL A 76 19.09 -2.30 2.74
C VAL A 76 20.38 -1.50 2.89
N PHE A 77 20.32 -0.44 3.70
CA PHE A 77 21.49 0.32 4.13
C PHE A 77 22.07 -0.28 5.42
N ALA A 78 23.15 -1.05 5.31
CA ALA A 78 23.81 -1.68 6.46
C ALA A 78 25.34 -1.76 6.26
N LYS A 79 26.09 -1.77 7.36
CA LYS A 79 27.56 -1.94 7.41
C LYS A 79 27.91 -3.17 8.25
N GLY A 80 29.02 -3.83 7.94
CA GLY A 80 29.56 -4.95 8.75
C GLY A 80 28.64 -6.18 8.79
N GLU A 81 28.50 -6.81 9.96
CA GLU A 81 27.75 -8.06 10.14
C GLU A 81 26.26 -7.94 9.79
N HIS A 82 25.67 -6.76 9.97
CA HIS A 82 24.28 -6.49 9.57
C HIS A 82 24.09 -6.50 8.05
N ALA A 83 25.14 -6.24 7.27
CA ALA A 83 25.08 -6.33 5.82
C ALA A 83 25.02 -7.79 5.36
N GLU A 84 25.81 -8.67 5.99
CA GLU A 84 25.77 -10.10 5.70
C GLU A 84 24.44 -10.73 6.14
N ALA A 85 23.91 -10.33 7.30
CA ALA A 85 22.56 -10.74 7.73
C ALA A 85 21.47 -10.27 6.75
N ALA A 86 21.57 -9.06 6.21
CA ALA A 86 20.61 -8.54 5.23
C ALA A 86 20.68 -9.28 3.89
N LYS A 87 21.89 -9.63 3.42
CA LYS A 87 22.07 -10.47 2.21
C LYS A 87 21.47 -11.86 2.43
N ALA A 88 21.72 -12.48 3.58
CA ALA A 88 21.18 -13.79 3.93
C ALA A 88 19.64 -13.78 4.07
N ALA A 89 19.05 -12.67 4.50
CA ALA A 89 17.60 -12.48 4.58
C ALA A 89 16.92 -12.25 3.22
N GLY A 90 17.67 -12.17 2.11
CA GLY A 90 17.12 -12.02 0.77
C GLY A 90 16.93 -10.56 0.32
N ALA A 91 17.66 -9.61 0.90
CA ALA A 91 17.72 -8.25 0.35
C ALA A 91 18.41 -8.27 -1.02
N GLU A 92 17.83 -7.58 -2.00
CA GLU A 92 18.34 -7.60 -3.37
C GLU A 92 19.57 -6.71 -3.55
N TYR A 93 19.67 -5.65 -2.74
CA TYR A 93 20.83 -4.79 -2.69
C TYR A 93 21.19 -4.49 -1.24
N VAL A 94 22.46 -4.59 -0.89
CA VAL A 94 22.98 -4.21 0.42
C VAL A 94 24.23 -3.37 0.22
N GLY A 95 24.26 -2.20 0.84
CA GLY A 95 25.41 -1.30 0.77
C GLY A 95 25.22 -0.08 1.67
N ALA A 96 26.24 0.77 1.78
CA ALA A 96 26.18 1.94 2.65
C ALA A 96 26.43 3.23 1.86
N ASP A 97 27.55 3.90 2.10
CA ASP A 97 27.81 5.24 1.57
C ASP A 97 27.90 5.26 0.03
N GLU A 98 28.31 4.15 -0.59
CA GLU A 98 28.41 4.00 -2.05
C GLU A 98 27.03 3.99 -2.74
N LEU A 99 26.03 3.34 -2.15
CA LEU A 99 24.66 3.34 -2.67
C LEU A 99 23.96 4.68 -2.43
N ALA A 100 24.24 5.33 -1.29
CA ALA A 100 23.72 6.66 -1.00
C ALA A 100 24.20 7.69 -2.04
N THR A 101 25.49 7.64 -2.39
CA THR A 101 26.08 8.51 -3.42
C THR A 101 25.46 8.25 -4.79
N LYS A 102 25.20 6.99 -5.13
CA LYS A 102 24.59 6.58 -6.41
C LYS A 102 23.11 7.00 -6.54
N ILE A 103 22.38 7.14 -5.43
CA ILE A 103 20.98 7.60 -5.41
C ILE A 103 20.89 9.13 -5.43
N GLN A 104 21.92 9.83 -4.95
CA GLN A 104 21.92 11.29 -4.85
C GLN A 104 22.05 12.01 -6.22
N THR A 105 22.37 11.29 -7.31
CA THR A 105 22.53 11.85 -8.66
C THR A 105 21.28 11.65 -9.48
#